data_AF-A0A2M7G858-F1
#
_entry.id   AF-A0A2M7G858-F1
#
_cell.length_a   1.000
_cell.length_b   1.000
_cell.length_c   1.000
_cell.angle_alpha   90.00
_cell.angle_beta   90.00
_cell.angle_gamma   90.00
#
_symmetry.space_group_name_H-M   'P 1'
#
loop_
_entity.id
_entity.type
_entity.pdbx_description
1 polymer ?
#
loop_
_entity_poly.entity_id
_entity_poly.type
_entity_poly.pdbx_seq_one_letter_code
_entity_poly.pdbx_strand_id
1 'polypeptide(L)'
;MKKPWLGLLIVIFCFFPTRVDSVGLRKLYSTYYPPDKMARISAEGFKMTGSQLVWLPKKQKPTLTFIYHKAVPFYEQDITLHFSSTVTHHSESRVVKKNFHCQKDQKEEAFLHPKFGAYVLCSHDLYAKAFPTARNQTPIKYKTASVFPREGNRLPHITFQLHGFEQDIQTLMHSIETLDERP
;
A
#
# COMPACT_ATOMS: atom_id res chain seq x y z
N MET A 1 -38.46 -1.50 34.27
CA MET A 1 -38.66 -2.31 33.05
C MET A 1 -37.68 -1.82 31.98
N LYS A 2 -36.73 -2.68 31.59
CA LYS A 2 -35.67 -2.38 30.60
C LYS A 2 -36.22 -2.63 29.18
N LYS A 3 -35.98 -1.72 28.24
CA LYS A 3 -36.14 -1.99 26.79
C LYS A 3 -34.75 -2.04 26.15
N PRO A 4 -34.42 -3.09 25.35
CA PRO A 4 -33.18 -3.14 24.60
C PRO A 4 -33.37 -2.41 23.27
N TRP A 5 -32.47 -1.49 22.94
CA TRP A 5 -32.32 -1.00 21.56
C TRP A 5 -31.24 -1.87 20.91
N LEU A 6 -31.70 -2.89 20.18
CA LEU A 6 -30.88 -3.68 19.28
C LEU A 6 -30.59 -2.83 18.04
N GLY A 7 -29.31 -2.68 17.72
CA GLY A 7 -28.84 -1.92 16.57
C GLY A 7 -29.26 -2.52 15.23
N LEU A 8 -29.47 -1.63 14.26
CA LEU A 8 -29.50 -1.99 12.86
C LEU A 8 -28.22 -1.43 12.22
N LEU A 9 -27.15 -2.21 12.27
CA LEU A 9 -25.94 -1.95 11.50
C LEU A 9 -26.18 -2.57 10.12
N ILE A 10 -26.58 -1.75 9.14
CA ILE A 10 -26.74 -2.19 7.76
C ILE A 10 -25.33 -2.41 7.20
N VAL A 11 -24.84 -3.64 7.30
CA VAL A 11 -23.71 -4.11 6.49
C VAL A 11 -24.26 -4.39 5.10
N ILE A 12 -24.13 -3.42 4.19
CA ILE A 12 -24.37 -3.68 2.77
C ILE A 12 -23.18 -4.49 2.26
N PHE A 13 -23.29 -5.83 2.32
CA PHE A 13 -22.50 -6.71 1.47
C PHE A 13 -23.08 -6.59 0.05
N CYS A 14 -22.58 -5.63 -0.73
CA CYS A 14 -22.76 -5.68 -2.17
C CYS A 14 -21.88 -6.79 -2.74
N PHE A 15 -22.41 -8.02 -2.76
CA PHE A 15 -22.00 -9.03 -3.72
C PHE A 15 -22.57 -8.63 -5.09
N PHE A 16 -21.75 -8.09 -5.98
CA PHE A 16 -22.03 -7.92 -7.41
C PHE A 16 -20.73 -8.12 -8.22
N PRO A 17 -20.84 -8.53 -9.49
CA PRO A 17 -20.30 -9.78 -10.00
C PRO A 17 -18.88 -9.66 -10.57
N THR A 18 -18.32 -10.82 -10.89
CA THR A 18 -17.15 -11.00 -11.74
C THR A 18 -17.20 -10.09 -12.98
N ARG A 19 -16.10 -9.34 -13.20
CA ARG A 19 -15.89 -8.28 -14.20
C ARG A 19 -16.55 -6.93 -13.88
N VAL A 20 -15.92 -6.23 -12.93
CA VAL A 20 -15.94 -4.77 -12.92
C VAL A 20 -15.39 -4.29 -14.27
N ASP A 21 -16.23 -3.66 -15.08
CA ASP A 21 -15.83 -3.08 -16.35
C ASP A 21 -14.69 -2.07 -16.09
N SER A 22 -13.50 -2.41 -16.58
CA SER A 22 -12.28 -1.62 -16.37
C SER A 22 -12.45 -0.17 -16.82
N VAL A 23 -13.33 0.08 -17.80
CA VAL A 23 -13.65 1.41 -18.32
C VAL A 23 -14.43 2.25 -17.31
N GLY A 24 -15.44 1.66 -16.66
CA GLY A 24 -16.25 2.35 -15.64
C GLY A 24 -15.44 2.70 -14.39
N LEU A 25 -14.58 1.78 -13.95
CA LEU A 25 -13.69 2.00 -12.81
C LEU A 25 -12.61 3.04 -13.11
N ARG A 26 -12.03 3.00 -14.31
CA ARG A 26 -11.03 3.99 -14.77
C ARG A 26 -11.64 5.39 -14.87
N LYS A 27 -12.87 5.51 -15.38
CA LYS A 27 -13.60 6.80 -15.44
C LYS A 27 -13.87 7.33 -14.03
N LEU A 28 -14.28 6.47 -13.11
CA LEU A 28 -14.49 6.86 -11.71
C LEU A 28 -13.19 7.33 -11.04
N TYR A 29 -12.05 6.65 -11.28
CA TYR A 29 -10.75 7.08 -10.77
C TYR A 29 -10.36 8.44 -11.31
N SER A 30 -10.43 8.62 -12.64
CA SER A 30 -10.09 9.87 -13.31
C SER A 30 -10.93 11.06 -12.85
N THR A 31 -12.13 10.81 -12.33
CA THR A 31 -13.03 11.85 -11.81
C THR A 31 -12.49 12.47 -10.52
N TYR A 32 -11.86 11.68 -9.65
CA TYR A 32 -11.38 12.13 -8.34
C TYR A 32 -9.86 12.34 -8.29
N TYR A 33 -9.11 11.55 -9.05
CA TYR A 33 -7.66 11.57 -9.14
C TYR A 33 -7.28 11.63 -10.62
N PRO A 34 -6.73 12.74 -11.13
CA PRO A 34 -6.28 12.78 -12.51
C PRO A 34 -5.04 11.86 -12.69
N PRO A 35 -4.86 11.22 -13.86
CA PRO A 35 -3.80 10.20 -14.07
C PRO A 35 -2.38 10.69 -13.77
N ASP A 36 -2.06 11.94 -14.11
CA ASP A 36 -0.77 12.60 -13.86
C ASP A 36 -0.44 12.74 -12.35
N LYS A 37 -1.45 12.61 -11.49
CA LYS A 37 -1.32 12.65 -10.02
C LYS A 37 -1.48 11.28 -9.36
N MET A 38 -1.61 10.23 -10.16
CA MET A 38 -1.60 8.86 -9.68
C MET A 38 -0.18 8.29 -9.71
N ALA A 39 0.07 7.35 -8.81
CA ALA A 39 1.33 6.61 -8.75
C ALA A 39 1.03 5.11 -8.75
N ARG A 40 1.89 4.35 -9.42
CA ARG A 40 1.85 2.89 -9.50
C ARG A 40 3.24 2.31 -9.28
N ILE A 41 3.27 1.01 -9.04
CA ILE A 41 4.49 0.22 -8.89
C ILE A 41 4.70 -0.55 -10.18
N SER A 42 5.91 -0.48 -10.73
CA SER A 42 6.33 -1.22 -11.93
C SER A 42 7.42 -2.27 -11.65
N ALA A 43 7.60 -2.67 -10.37
CA ALA A 43 8.62 -3.63 -9.97
C ALA A 43 8.36 -5.04 -10.53
N GLU A 44 9.44 -5.69 -10.96
CA GLU A 44 9.40 -7.08 -11.39
C GLU A 44 8.85 -8.01 -10.28
N GLY A 45 7.98 -8.93 -10.69
CA GLY A 45 7.33 -9.88 -9.78
C GLY A 45 6.15 -9.32 -8.98
N PHE A 46 5.97 -7.99 -8.91
CA PHE A 46 4.80 -7.36 -8.30
C PHE A 46 3.74 -7.10 -9.37
N LYS A 47 2.62 -7.83 -9.30
CA LYS A 47 1.48 -7.62 -10.21
C LYS A 47 0.37 -6.88 -9.49
N MET A 48 -0.24 -5.89 -10.14
CA MET A 48 -1.44 -5.25 -9.62
C MET A 48 -2.58 -6.29 -9.60
N THR A 49 -3.05 -6.65 -8.41
CA THR A 49 -4.11 -7.65 -8.23
C THR A 49 -5.46 -7.03 -7.91
N GLY A 50 -5.48 -5.74 -7.55
CA GLY A 50 -6.72 -5.05 -7.28
C GLY A 50 -6.56 -3.55 -7.12
N SER A 51 -7.69 -2.88 -7.16
CA SER A 51 -7.82 -1.47 -6.86
C SER A 51 -9.15 -1.21 -6.17
N GLN A 52 -9.15 -0.32 -5.18
CA GLN A 52 -10.33 -0.01 -4.38
C GLN A 52 -10.49 1.50 -4.23
N LEU A 53 -11.74 1.93 -4.16
CA LEU A 53 -12.12 3.31 -3.92
C LEU A 53 -13.02 3.34 -2.68
N VAL A 54 -12.53 3.92 -1.59
CA VAL A 54 -13.20 3.87 -0.29
C VAL A 54 -13.68 5.27 0.10
N TRP A 55 -14.98 5.38 0.40
CA TRP A 55 -15.60 6.59 0.92
C TRP A 55 -15.59 6.56 2.44
N LEU A 56 -14.82 7.45 3.06
CA LEU A 56 -14.93 7.68 4.50
C LEU A 56 -16.11 8.63 4.80
N PRO A 57 -16.72 8.57 6.00
CA PRO A 57 -17.87 9.40 6.32
C PRO A 57 -17.54 10.90 6.26
N LYS A 58 -18.47 11.70 5.69
CA LYS A 58 -18.47 13.17 5.49
C LYS A 58 -17.50 13.74 4.43
N LYS A 59 -18.08 14.25 3.33
CA LYS A 59 -17.58 15.29 2.38
C LYS A 59 -16.12 15.19 1.83
N GLN A 60 -15.36 14.16 2.16
CA GLN A 60 -14.02 13.95 1.63
C GLN A 60 -14.08 13.28 0.26
N LYS A 61 -13.09 13.58 -0.60
CA LYS A 61 -12.87 12.78 -1.81
C LYS A 61 -12.55 11.34 -1.37
N PRO A 62 -12.97 10.33 -2.14
CA PRO A 62 -12.73 8.94 -1.75
C PRO A 62 -11.23 8.63 -1.77
N THR A 63 -10.77 7.73 -0.91
CA THR A 63 -9.39 7.23 -0.92
C THR A 63 -9.25 6.18 -2.02
N LEU A 64 -8.27 6.34 -2.91
CA LEU A 64 -7.94 5.35 -3.93
C LEU A 64 -6.74 4.53 -3.46
N THR A 65 -6.84 3.19 -3.54
CA THR A 65 -5.74 2.29 -3.22
C THR A 65 -5.51 1.31 -4.36
N PHE A 66 -4.26 1.16 -4.77
CA PHE A 66 -3.80 0.08 -5.65
C PHE A 66 -3.09 -0.99 -4.83
N ILE A 67 -3.38 -2.26 -5.10
CA ILE A 67 -2.84 -3.42 -4.40
C ILE A 67 -1.98 -4.23 -5.37
N TYR A 68 -0.75 -4.49 -4.96
CA TYR A 68 0.25 -5.24 -5.71
C TYR A 68 0.64 -6.47 -4.92
N HIS A 69 0.77 -7.60 -5.61
CA HIS A 69 1.09 -8.86 -4.99
C HIS A 69 2.29 -9.53 -5.66
N LYS A 70 3.18 -10.09 -4.85
CA LYS A 70 4.31 -10.92 -5.28
C LYS A 70 4.31 -12.21 -4.46
N ALA A 71 4.41 -13.34 -5.14
CA ALA A 71 4.62 -14.65 -4.53
C ALA A 71 6.11 -15.03 -4.69
N VAL A 72 6.75 -15.44 -3.60
CA VAL A 72 8.16 -15.86 -3.59
C VAL A 72 8.26 -17.29 -3.06
N PRO A 73 8.63 -18.26 -3.89
CA PRO A 73 8.85 -19.62 -3.42
C PRO A 73 10.11 -19.70 -2.56
N PHE A 74 10.02 -20.39 -1.42
CA PHE A 74 11.14 -20.67 -0.52
C PHE A 74 11.34 -22.19 -0.45
N TYR A 75 12.05 -22.71 -1.44
CA TYR A 75 12.17 -24.15 -1.71
C TYR A 75 12.75 -24.96 -0.54
N GLU A 76 13.65 -24.37 0.26
CA GLU A 76 14.25 -25.04 1.41
C GLU A 76 13.24 -25.42 2.50
N GLN A 77 12.11 -24.71 2.57
CA GLN A 77 11.06 -24.96 3.56
C GLN A 77 9.74 -25.43 2.91
N ASP A 78 9.74 -25.65 1.60
CA ASP A 78 8.53 -26.01 0.80
C ASP A 78 7.33 -25.09 1.08
N ILE A 79 7.60 -23.78 1.20
CA ILE A 79 6.57 -22.75 1.39
C ILE A 79 6.64 -21.72 0.27
N THR A 80 5.52 -21.02 0.05
CA THR A 80 5.48 -19.82 -0.79
C THR A 80 5.08 -18.64 0.09
N LEU A 81 5.88 -17.59 0.07
CA LEU A 81 5.59 -16.34 0.77
C LEU A 81 4.82 -15.40 -0.13
N HIS A 82 3.79 -14.78 0.43
CA HIS A 82 2.90 -13.85 -0.27
C HIS A 82 3.08 -12.45 0.30
N PHE A 83 3.61 -11.54 -0.52
CA PHE A 83 3.79 -10.14 -0.15
C PHE A 83 2.75 -9.28 -0.85
N SER A 84 2.07 -8.44 -0.07
CA SER A 84 1.12 -7.44 -0.58
C SER A 84 1.69 -6.06 -0.32
N SER A 85 1.85 -5.24 -1.36
CA SER A 85 2.24 -3.84 -1.25
C SER A 85 1.13 -2.95 -1.77
N THR A 86 0.94 -1.78 -1.18
CA THR A 86 -0.14 -0.86 -1.56
C THR A 86 0.36 0.55 -1.82
N VAL A 87 -0.29 1.21 -2.78
CA VAL A 87 -0.15 2.64 -3.05
C VAL A 87 -1.49 3.27 -2.70
N THR A 88 -1.50 4.23 -1.78
CA THR A 88 -2.73 4.90 -1.34
C THR A 88 -2.68 6.38 -1.67
N HIS A 89 -3.68 6.84 -2.42
CA HIS A 89 -3.94 8.24 -2.74
C HIS A 89 -5.00 8.77 -1.78
N HIS A 90 -4.60 9.78 -1.01
CA HIS A 90 -5.44 10.45 -0.04
C HIS A 90 -6.07 11.70 -0.66
N SER A 91 -7.22 12.09 -0.12
CA SER A 91 -7.85 13.37 -0.46
C SER A 91 -7.12 14.57 0.14
N GLU A 92 -6.37 14.34 1.22
CA GLU A 92 -5.68 15.36 2.01
C GLU A 92 -4.17 15.09 2.04
N SER A 93 -3.39 16.16 2.15
CA SER A 93 -1.93 16.10 2.23
C SER A 93 -1.47 15.40 3.50
N ARG A 94 -0.67 14.33 3.37
CA ARG A 94 -0.02 13.63 4.49
C ARG A 94 1.48 13.94 4.52
N VAL A 95 1.83 15.21 4.34
CA VAL A 95 3.23 15.65 4.39
C VAL A 95 3.73 15.57 5.82
N VAL A 96 4.83 14.84 5.95
CA VAL A 96 5.54 14.70 7.20
C VAL A 96 6.43 15.92 7.45
N LYS A 97 6.31 16.49 8.65
CA LYS A 97 7.11 17.64 9.11
C LYS A 97 8.59 17.27 9.29
N LYS A 98 9.46 18.28 9.35
CA LYS A 98 10.92 18.07 9.48
C LYS A 98 11.34 17.25 10.70
N ASN A 99 10.64 17.37 11.83
CA ASN A 99 10.97 16.72 13.11
C ASN A 99 10.13 15.46 13.37
N PHE A 100 9.57 14.86 12.33
CA PHE A 100 8.91 13.58 12.48
C PHE A 100 9.95 12.49 12.71
N HIS A 101 9.56 11.53 13.55
CA HIS A 101 10.33 10.32 13.76
C HIS A 101 9.43 9.11 13.60
N CYS A 102 9.99 8.03 13.04
CA CYS A 102 9.33 6.73 13.05
C CYS A 102 9.12 6.23 14.49
N GLN A 103 8.32 5.17 14.66
CA GLN A 103 8.14 4.55 15.97
C GLN A 103 9.49 4.01 16.50
N LYS A 104 9.61 3.83 17.82
CA LYS A 104 10.89 3.51 18.48
C LYS A 104 11.54 2.21 17.97
N ASP A 105 10.73 1.28 17.51
CA ASP A 105 11.10 -0.03 16.97
C ASP A 105 11.23 -0.04 15.44
N GLN A 106 11.10 1.12 14.81
CA GLN A 106 11.20 1.28 13.36
C GLN A 106 12.52 1.96 12.99
N LYS A 107 13.12 1.48 11.91
CA LYS A 107 14.25 2.13 11.26
C LYS A 107 13.74 3.21 10.32
N GLU A 108 14.21 4.44 10.55
CA GLU A 108 13.94 5.59 9.72
C GLU A 108 15.01 5.76 8.64
N GLU A 109 14.58 5.92 7.40
CA GLU A 109 15.47 6.19 6.27
C GLU A 109 14.88 7.31 5.39
N ALA A 110 15.69 8.31 5.06
CA ALA A 110 15.31 9.32 4.09
C ALA A 110 15.54 8.77 2.68
N PHE A 111 14.55 8.92 1.81
CA PHE A 111 14.62 8.49 0.41
C PHE A 111 14.29 9.64 -0.53
N LEU A 112 15.04 9.79 -1.62
CA LEU A 112 14.78 10.81 -2.63
C LEU A 112 14.40 10.14 -3.95
N HIS A 113 13.12 10.22 -4.32
CA HIS A 113 12.67 9.68 -5.60
C HIS A 113 12.88 10.72 -6.71
N PRO A 114 13.46 10.34 -7.88
CA PRO A 114 13.74 11.28 -8.97
C PRO A 114 12.51 12.07 -9.45
N LYS A 115 11.33 11.43 -9.50
CA LYS A 115 10.10 12.05 -10.00
C LYS A 115 9.26 12.73 -8.92
N PHE A 116 9.28 12.20 -7.70
CA PHE A 116 8.34 12.59 -6.66
C PHE A 116 8.97 13.48 -5.58
N GLY A 117 10.30 13.46 -5.45
CA GLY A 117 11.01 14.18 -4.42
C GLY A 117 11.17 13.36 -3.13
N ALA A 118 11.29 14.05 -2.01
CA ALA A 118 11.70 13.45 -0.75
C ALA A 118 10.57 12.68 -0.06
N TYR A 119 10.93 11.54 0.50
CA TYR A 119 10.13 10.66 1.34
C TYR A 119 10.89 10.27 2.61
N VAL A 120 10.13 9.89 3.62
CA VAL A 120 10.63 9.16 4.79
C VAL A 120 10.07 7.75 4.76
N LEU A 121 10.94 6.78 4.98
CA LEU A 121 10.62 5.36 5.08
C LEU A 121 10.76 4.94 6.53
N CYS A 122 9.68 4.42 7.10
CA CYS A 122 9.65 3.80 8.41
C CYS A 122 9.51 2.30 8.23
N SER A 123 10.57 1.55 8.52
CA SER A 123 10.59 0.10 8.33
C SER A 123 10.73 -0.67 9.63
N HIS A 124 10.12 -1.84 9.70
CA HIS A 124 10.25 -2.76 10.82
C HIS A 124 10.53 -4.17 10.30
N ASP A 125 11.48 -4.84 10.95
CA ASP A 125 11.82 -6.22 10.66
C ASP A 125 10.79 -7.16 11.28
N LEU A 126 10.24 -8.04 10.46
CA LEU A 126 9.32 -9.09 10.87
C LEU A 126 9.96 -10.46 10.66
N TYR A 127 9.54 -11.40 11.50
CA TYR A 127 10.00 -12.78 11.44
C TYR A 127 8.80 -13.70 11.28
N ALA A 128 8.72 -14.38 10.14
CA ALA A 128 7.77 -15.46 9.96
C ALA A 128 8.41 -16.76 10.48
N LYS A 129 7.69 -17.45 11.36
CA LYS A 129 7.96 -18.86 11.61
C LYS A 129 7.16 -19.66 10.60
N ALA A 130 7.81 -20.45 9.77
CA ALA A 130 7.13 -21.53 9.06
C ALA A 130 6.55 -22.50 10.11
N PHE A 131 5.44 -23.15 9.75
CA PHE A 131 4.49 -23.88 10.61
C PHE A 131 4.98 -24.35 12.00
N PRO A 132 4.15 -24.22 13.06
CA PRO A 132 4.54 -24.45 14.46
C PRO A 132 5.06 -25.88 14.79
N THR A 133 4.98 -26.82 13.86
CA THR A 133 5.40 -28.21 14.04
C THR A 133 6.91 -28.44 13.85
N ALA A 134 7.65 -27.53 13.22
CA ALA A 134 9.08 -27.72 12.95
C ALA A 134 9.97 -26.98 13.97
N ARG A 135 10.46 -27.71 14.99
CA ARG A 135 11.27 -27.14 16.09
C ARG A 135 12.64 -26.56 15.68
N ASN A 136 13.10 -26.78 14.45
CA ASN A 136 14.46 -26.44 13.99
C ASN A 136 14.51 -25.49 12.78
N GLN A 137 13.44 -24.75 12.46
CA GLN A 137 13.45 -23.84 11.32
C GLN A 137 14.02 -22.46 11.67
N THR A 138 14.95 -21.97 10.85
CA THR A 138 15.44 -20.59 10.92
C THR A 138 14.30 -19.63 10.56
N PRO A 139 13.96 -18.65 11.41
CA PRO A 139 12.93 -17.66 11.10
C PRO A 139 13.24 -16.91 9.81
N ILE A 140 12.24 -16.74 8.95
CA ILE A 140 12.42 -15.96 7.72
C ILE A 140 12.22 -14.49 8.04
N LYS A 141 13.29 -13.71 7.84
CA LYS A 141 13.31 -12.27 8.06
C LYS A 141 12.79 -11.53 6.83
N TYR A 142 11.79 -10.68 7.00
CA TYR A 142 11.26 -9.79 5.97
C TYR A 142 10.93 -8.42 6.55
N LYS A 143 10.58 -7.44 5.71
CA LYS A 143 10.30 -6.07 6.14
C LYS A 143 8.90 -5.62 5.78
N THR A 144 8.34 -4.81 6.65
CA THR A 144 7.21 -3.92 6.36
C THR A 144 7.75 -2.49 6.40
N ALA A 145 7.43 -1.69 5.38
CA ALA A 145 7.84 -0.30 5.29
C ALA A 145 6.65 0.59 4.96
N SER A 146 6.41 1.61 5.79
CA SER A 146 5.47 2.70 5.49
C SER A 146 6.25 3.91 5.01
N VAL A 147 5.83 4.48 3.88
CA VAL A 147 6.55 5.54 3.20
C VAL A 147 5.66 6.77 3.10
N PHE A 148 6.16 7.87 3.62
CA PHE A 148 5.41 9.12 3.73
C PHE A 148 6.12 10.26 3.00
N PRO A 149 5.38 11.12 2.30
CA PRO A 149 5.97 12.25 1.58
C PRO A 149 6.51 13.28 2.57
N ARG A 150 7.65 13.89 2.25
CA ARG A 150 8.21 15.02 2.99
C ARG A 150 7.88 16.34 2.31
N GLU A 151 8.21 17.44 2.99
CA GLU A 151 8.16 18.79 2.42
C GLU A 151 8.95 18.83 1.10
N GLY A 152 8.38 19.49 0.08
CA GLY A 152 8.96 19.55 -1.27
C GLY A 152 8.62 18.36 -2.17
N ASN A 153 7.86 17.37 -1.69
CA ASN A 153 7.35 16.28 -2.52
C ASN A 153 6.29 16.78 -3.52
N ARG A 154 6.35 16.30 -4.77
CA ARG A 154 5.43 16.70 -5.86
C ARG A 154 4.05 16.07 -5.73
N LEU A 155 3.94 14.92 -5.05
CA LEU A 155 2.69 14.19 -4.80
C LEU A 155 2.49 13.96 -3.29
N PRO A 156 2.23 15.04 -2.51
CA PRO A 156 2.14 15.02 -1.05
C PRO A 156 0.96 14.21 -0.48
N HIS A 157 0.05 13.76 -1.34
CA HIS A 157 -1.14 13.00 -1.00
C HIS A 157 -0.97 11.49 -1.21
N ILE A 158 0.24 11.01 -1.49
CA ILE A 158 0.50 9.59 -1.75
C ILE A 158 1.33 8.98 -0.63
N THR A 159 0.86 7.86 -0.09
CA THR A 159 1.63 7.02 0.84
C THR A 159 1.79 5.62 0.29
N PHE A 160 2.92 4.99 0.61
CA PHE A 160 3.19 3.62 0.22
C PHE A 160 3.26 2.73 1.45
N GLN A 161 2.71 1.53 1.34
CA GLN A 161 2.94 0.47 2.30
C GLN A 161 3.55 -0.70 1.55
N LEU A 162 4.81 -0.97 1.83
CA LEU A 162 5.63 -1.92 1.09
C LEU A 162 5.95 -3.12 1.97
N HIS A 163 5.86 -4.30 1.38
CA HIS A 163 6.16 -5.55 2.03
C HIS A 163 7.05 -6.40 1.13
N GLY A 164 8.07 -7.02 1.72
CA GLY A 164 9.00 -7.87 0.99
C GLY A 164 10.31 -8.04 1.73
N PHE A 165 11.29 -8.62 1.05
CA PHE A 165 12.66 -8.60 1.53
C PHE A 165 13.28 -7.20 1.38
N GLU A 166 14.42 -6.96 2.01
CA GLU A 166 15.09 -5.65 1.97
C GLU A 166 15.36 -5.17 0.54
N GLN A 167 15.82 -6.08 -0.33
CA GLN A 167 16.05 -5.79 -1.75
C GLN A 167 14.75 -5.48 -2.50
N ASP A 168 13.64 -6.13 -2.15
CA ASP A 168 12.33 -5.84 -2.74
C ASP A 168 11.87 -4.44 -2.35
N ILE A 169 12.04 -4.02 -1.10
CA ILE A 169 11.66 -2.67 -0.65
C ILE A 169 12.42 -1.60 -1.46
N GLN A 170 13.73 -1.76 -1.64
CA GLN A 170 14.53 -0.84 -2.45
C GLN A 170 14.08 -0.83 -3.92
N THR A 171 13.87 -2.02 -4.50
CA THR A 171 13.38 -2.16 -5.87
C THR A 171 12.01 -1.50 -6.05
N LEU A 172 11.09 -1.74 -5.12
CA LEU A 172 9.76 -1.14 -5.09
C LEU A 172 9.88 0.39 -5.08
N MET A 173 10.72 0.95 -4.20
CA MET A 173 10.92 2.40 -4.08
C MET A 173 11.49 3.04 -5.36
N HIS A 174 12.35 2.33 -6.09
CA HIS A 174 12.87 2.80 -7.38
C HIS A 174 11.92 2.60 -8.56
N SER A 175 10.96 1.68 -8.43
CA SER A 175 9.98 1.33 -9.48
C SER A 175 8.70 2.16 -9.45
N ILE A 176 8.57 3.07 -8.47
CA ILE A 176 7.35 3.88 -8.36
C ILE A 176 7.31 4.86 -9.52
N GLU A 177 6.23 4.83 -10.28
CA GLU A 177 6.03 5.67 -11.45
C GLU A 177 4.67 6.37 -11.42
N THR A 178 4.55 7.45 -12.18
CA THR A 178 3.26 8.08 -12.46
C THR A 178 2.56 7.34 -13.58
N LEU A 179 1.23 7.36 -13.57
CA LEU A 179 0.48 7.04 -14.78
C LEU A 179 0.62 8.20 -15.76
N ASP A 180 1.68 8.18 -16.56
CA ASP A 180 1.78 9.07 -17.72
C ASP A 180 0.93 8.44 -18.85
N GLU A 181 -0.39 8.58 -18.74
CA GLU A 181 -1.29 8.29 -19.87
C GLU A 181 -1.20 9.45 -20.86
N ARG A 182 -0.06 9.60 -21.53
CA ARG A 182 -0.04 10.32 -22.79
C ARG A 182 -0.67 9.42 -23.87
N PRO A 183 -1.56 9.97 -24.71
CA PRO A 183 -2.28 9.23 -25.74
C PRO A 183 -1.37 8.55 -26.75
#